data_AF-A0A8J3D6T9-F1
#
_entry.id   AF-A0A8J3D6T9-F1
#
_cell.length_a   1.000
_cell.length_b   1.000
_cell.length_c   1.000
_cell.angle_alpha   90.00
_cell.angle_beta   90.00
_cell.angle_gamma   90.00
#
_symmetry.space_group_name_H-M   'P 1'
#
loop_
_entity.id
_entity.type
_entity.pdbx_description
1 polymer ?
#
loop_
_entity_poly.entity_id
_entity_poly.type
_entity_poly.pdbx_seq_one_letter_code
_entity_poly.pdbx_strand_id
1 'polypeptide(L)' 'MKVPDVIERRYYRGIKNLFDIYLPIVEGVFIYDNSDGEPELLAQKTVDGNLVVLNNLKFKEIENYYDYR' A
#
# COMPACT_ATOMS: atom_id res chain seq x y z
N MET A 1 11.26 4.30 -24.93
CA MET A 1 11.01 4.49 -23.48
C MET A 1 11.84 3.45 -22.74
N LYS A 2 12.71 3.85 -21.80
CA LYS A 2 13.57 2.88 -21.08
C LYS A 2 12.71 2.10 -20.08
N VAL A 3 12.98 0.80 -19.92
CA VAL A 3 12.25 -0.09 -18.99
C VAL A 3 12.20 0.45 -17.54
N PRO A 4 13.30 1.03 -16.99
CA PRO A 4 13.29 1.68 -15.68
C PRO A 4 12.15 2.69 -15.46
N ASP A 5 11.94 3.62 -16.41
CA ASP A 5 10.89 4.66 -16.32
C ASP A 5 9.48 4.06 -16.23
N VAL A 6 9.28 2.87 -16.81
CA VAL A 6 7.99 2.15 -16.78
C VAL A 6 7.75 1.55 -15.39
N ILE A 7 8.80 0.98 -14.78
CA ILE A 7 8.73 0.30 -13.49
C ILE A 7 8.45 1.31 -12.37
N GLU A 8 9.23 2.39 -12.31
CA GLU A 8 9.04 3.44 -11.30
C GLU A 8 7.63 4.03 -11.35
N ARG A 9 7.16 4.37 -12.56
CA ARG A 9 5.80 4.91 -12.74
C ARG A 9 4.73 3.92 -12.27
N ARG A 10 4.89 2.61 -12.52
CA ARG A 10 3.94 1.59 -12.07
C ARG A 10 3.95 1.47 -10.54
N TYR A 11 5.12 1.55 -9.92
CA TYR A 11 5.25 1.53 -8.46
C TYR A 11 4.47 2.69 -7.82
N TYR A 12 4.71 3.93 -8.27
CA TYR A 12 3.99 5.09 -7.76
C TYR A 12 2.48 5.03 -8.02
N ARG A 13 2.06 4.59 -9.21
CA ARG A 13 0.63 4.44 -9.53
C ARG A 13 -0.05 3.37 -8.68
N GLY A 14 0.67 2.28 -8.34
CA GLY A 14 0.17 1.25 -7.44
C GLY A 14 -0.18 1.83 -6.07
N ILE A 15 0.73 2.64 -5.51
CA ILE A 15 0.51 3.31 -4.21
C ILE A 15 -0.65 4.30 -4.27
N LYS A 16 -0.73 5.17 -5.30
CA LYS A 16 -1.89 6.07 -5.46
C LYS A 16 -3.20 5.29 -5.56
N ASN A 17 -3.27 4.26 -6.41
CA ASN A 17 -4.47 3.44 -6.56
C ASN A 17 -4.85 2.69 -5.28
N LEU A 18 -3.89 2.29 -4.44
CA LEU A 18 -4.17 1.69 -3.14
C LEU A 18 -5.04 2.60 -2.28
N PHE A 19 -4.68 3.87 -2.13
CA PHE A 19 -5.43 4.82 -1.31
C PHE A 19 -6.65 5.41 -2.01
N ASP A 20 -6.55 5.75 -3.29
CA ASP A 20 -7.60 6.46 -4.01
C ASP A 20 -8.75 5.56 -4.47
N ILE A 21 -8.44 4.29 -4.77
CA ILE A 21 -9.38 3.36 -5.40
C ILE A 21 -9.63 2.16 -4.51
N TYR A 22 -8.59 1.42 -4.13
CA TYR A 22 -8.79 0.12 -3.51
C TYR A 22 -9.28 0.21 -2.08
N LEU A 23 -8.60 0.95 -1.19
CA LEU A 23 -8.99 1.08 0.22
C LEU A 23 -10.43 1.59 0.43
N PRO A 24 -10.93 2.58 -0.34
CA PRO A 24 -12.30 3.09 -0.17
C PRO A 24 -13.40 2.13 -0.62
N ILE A 25 -13.16 1.29 -1.63
CA ILE A 25 -14.23 0.49 -2.27
C ILE A 25 -14.32 -0.95 -1.76
N VAL A 26 -13.24 -1.47 -1.16
CA VAL A 26 -13.20 -2.87 -0.72
C VAL A 26 -13.73 -3.04 0.71
N GLU A 27 -14.45 -4.13 0.94
CA GLU A 27 -14.97 -4.51 2.26
C GLU A 27 -13.88 -5.07 3.17
N GLY A 28 -12.85 -5.70 2.58
CA GLY A 28 -11.70 -6.21 3.30
C GLY A 28 -10.39 -6.02 2.54
N VAL A 29 -9.30 -5.84 3.27
CA VAL A 29 -7.95 -5.68 2.71
C VAL A 29 -6.92 -6.28 3.65
N PHE A 30 -5.85 -6.83 3.08
CA PHE A 30 -4.61 -7.14 3.78
C PHE A 30 -3.46 -6.51 3.02
N ILE A 31 -2.63 -5.75 3.70
CA ILE A 31 -1.47 -5.04 3.13
C ILE A 31 -0.22 -5.69 3.70
N TYR A 32 0.63 -6.22 2.83
CA TYR A 32 1.86 -6.90 3.21
C TYR A 32 3.08 -6.16 2.68
N ASP A 33 4.15 -6.14 3.48
CA ASP A 33 5.50 -5.88 3.01
C ASP A 33 6.15 -7.21 2.59
N ASN A 34 6.65 -7.26 1.35
CA ASN A 34 7.32 -8.43 0.80
C ASN A 34 8.81 -8.16 0.51
N SER A 35 9.40 -7.11 1.10
CA SER A 35 10.76 -6.66 0.79
C SER A 35 11.85 -7.60 1.31
N ASP A 36 11.64 -8.21 2.49
CA ASP A 36 12.64 -9.02 3.20
C ASP A 36 12.45 -10.55 3.01
N GLY A 37 11.68 -10.96 2.00
CA GLY A 37 11.45 -12.38 1.63
C GLY A 37 10.36 -13.09 2.43
N GLU A 38 10.17 -12.75 3.70
CA GLU A 38 9.02 -13.19 4.50
C GLU A 38 7.93 -12.10 4.51
N PRO A 39 6.69 -12.40 4.06
CA PRO A 39 5.60 -11.42 4.05
C PRO A 39 5.23 -10.94 5.46
N GLU A 40 5.37 -9.64 5.71
CA GLU A 40 4.96 -9.00 6.96
C GLU A 40 3.61 -8.30 6.77
N LEU A 41 2.60 -8.65 7.56
CA LEU A 41 1.30 -7.98 7.51
C LEU A 41 1.39 -6.59 8.17
N LEU A 42 1.24 -5.53 7.37
CA LEU A 42 1.35 -4.15 7.82
C LEU A 42 0.02 -3.56 8.29
N ALA A 43 -1.06 -3.87 7.58
CA ALA A 43 -2.39 -3.34 7.88
C ALA A 43 -3.48 -4.26 7.33
N GLN A 44 -4.65 -4.24 7.97
CA GLN A 44 -5.80 -5.02 7.53
C GLN A 44 -7.11 -4.28 7.77
N LYS A 45 -8.09 -4.52 6.90
CA LYS A 45 -9.49 -4.15 7.08
C LYS A 45 -10.29 -5.45 6.98
N THR A 46 -11.11 -5.73 7.98
CA THR A 46 -12.08 -6.83 7.94
C THR A 46 -13.45 -6.27 7.61
N VAL A 47 -14.39 -7.14 7.21
CA VAL A 47 -15.74 -6.78 6.72
C VAL A 47 -16.49 -5.80 7.64
N ASP A 48 -16.25 -5.88 8.95
CA ASP A 48 -16.96 -5.10 9.97
C ASP A 48 -16.17 -3.89 10.49
N GLY A 49 -15.00 -3.59 9.91
CA GLY A 49 -13.96 -2.81 10.58
C GLY A 49 -13.41 -1.61 9.81
N ASN A 50 -12.82 -0.70 10.57
CA ASN A 50 -11.88 0.30 10.06
C ASN A 50 -10.56 -0.38 9.69
N LEU A 51 -9.73 0.30 8.89
CA LEU A 51 -8.36 -0.13 8.65
C LEU A 51 -7.58 -0.15 9.98
N VAL A 52 -7.03 -1.31 10.33
CA VAL A 52 -6.16 -1.52 11.48
C VAL A 52 -4.72 -1.59 10.99
N VAL A 53 -3.87 -0.69 11.46
CA VAL A 53 -2.44 -0.67 11.15
C VAL A 53 -1.68 -1.43 12.25
N LEU A 54 -0.95 -2.47 11.86
CA LEU A 54 -0.18 -3.34 12.75
C LEU A 54 1.28 -2.88 12.87
N ASN A 55 1.87 -2.36 11.79
CA ASN A 55 3.19 -1.75 11.80
C ASN A 55 3.11 -0.30 11.31
N ASN A 56 2.98 0.63 12.28
CA ASN A 56 2.83 2.05 11.99
C ASN A 56 4.04 2.66 11.28
N LEU A 57 5.26 2.20 11.57
CA LEU A 57 6.47 2.76 10.98
C LEU A 57 6.52 2.48 9.47
N LYS A 58 6.40 1.21 9.09
CA LYS A 58 6.39 0.81 7.68
C LYS A 58 5.16 1.32 6.93
N PHE A 59 3.98 1.32 7.55
CA PHE A 59 2.78 1.88 6.93
C PHE A 59 2.93 3.38 6.66
N LYS A 60 3.56 4.13 7.59
CA LYS A 60 3.82 5.56 7.41
C LYS A 60 4.74 5.85 6.23
N GLU A 61 5.68 4.96 5.91
CA GLU A 61 6.50 5.11 4.71
C GLU A 61 5.66 5.06 3.44
N ILE A 62 4.68 4.14 3.38
CA ILE A 62 3.75 4.04 2.24
C ILE A 62 2.87 5.29 2.14
N GLU A 63 2.36 5.80 3.26
CA GLU A 63 1.62 7.07 3.29
C GLU A 63 2.49 8.24 2.80
N ASN A 64 3.75 8.31 3.23
CA ASN A 64 4.66 9.37 2.79
C ASN A 64 4.86 9.34 1.26
N TYR A 65 4.96 8.14 0.65
CA TYR A 65 5.03 8.02 -0.82
C TYR A 65 3.74 8.46 -1.51
N TYR A 66 2.59 8.23 -0.87
CA TYR A 66 1.30 8.71 -1.36
C TYR A 66 1.20 10.24 -1.27
N ASP A 67 1.66 10.83 -0.17
CA ASP A 67 1.59 12.27 0.11
C ASP A 67 2.63 13.11 -0.67
N TYR A 68 3.77 12.53 -1.07
CA TYR A 68 4.88 13.26 -1.69
C TYR A 68 4.61 13.81 -3.10
N ARG A 69 3.35 13.85 -3.59
CA ARG A 69 2.95 14.47 -4.86
C ARG A 69 1.50 14.96 -4.86
#